data_AF-A0A1E8GP26-F1
#
_entry.id   AF-A0A1E8GP26-F1
#
_cell.length_a   1.000
_cell.length_b   1.000
_cell.length_c   1.000
_cell.angle_alpha   90.00
_cell.angle_beta   90.00
_cell.angle_gamma   90.00
#
_symmetry.space_group_name_H-M   'P 1'
#
loop_
_entity.id
_entity.type
_entity.pdbx_description
1 polymer ?
#
loop_
_entity_poly.entity_id
_entity_poly.type
_entity_poly.pdbx_seq_one_letter_code
_entity_poly.pdbx_strand_id
1 'polypeptide(L)'
;MIKELKGNFFQITSIMIIWVYFLSAFGKVGGSDYSFFGRIILIGLLFGLTFGVIYAYLWKYSTFKVITNIIISSLVNLFCGLLSVYLFSKEMFNFIFPYIYIMVIIVFIGHIIGFYFYSKHENKVISDELNSVL
;
A
#
# COMPACT_ATOMS: atom_id res chain seq x y z
N MET A 1 -10.63 15.95 0.93
CA MET A 1 -10.23 14.96 -0.10
C MET A 1 -8.94 15.33 -0.85
N ILE A 2 -8.95 16.12 -1.93
CA ILE A 2 -7.77 16.26 -2.83
C ILE A 2 -6.49 16.74 -2.10
N LYS A 3 -6.61 17.77 -1.24
CA LYS A 3 -5.48 18.28 -0.46
C LYS A 3 -4.87 17.21 0.46
N GLU A 4 -5.70 16.39 1.08
CA GLU A 4 -5.27 15.29 1.96
C GLU A 4 -4.61 14.17 1.17
N LEU A 5 -5.24 13.71 0.07
CA LEU A 5 -4.66 12.68 -0.80
C LEU A 5 -3.31 13.11 -1.37
N LYS A 6 -3.19 14.38 -1.79
CA LYS A 6 -1.92 14.96 -2.23
C LYS A 6 -0.87 14.93 -1.11
N GLY A 7 -1.24 15.32 0.11
CA GLY A 7 -0.36 15.28 1.27
C GLY A 7 0.13 13.86 1.58
N ASN A 8 -0.79 12.90 1.68
CA ASN A 8 -0.49 11.50 1.94
C ASN A 8 0.40 10.89 0.85
N PHE A 9 0.13 11.20 -0.42
CA PHE A 9 0.96 10.78 -1.55
C PHE A 9 2.42 11.20 -1.36
N PHE A 10 2.68 12.50 -1.17
CA PHE A 10 4.05 13.00 -1.03
C PHE A 10 4.75 12.47 0.23
N GLN A 11 4.01 12.35 1.33
CA GLN A 11 4.55 11.80 2.57
C GLN A 11 5.00 10.35 2.40
N ILE A 12 4.12 9.49 1.88
CA ILE A 12 4.40 8.06 1.71
C ILE A 12 5.48 7.84 0.65
N THR A 13 5.43 8.57 -0.47
CA THR A 13 6.49 8.48 -1.49
C THR A 13 7.85 8.81 -0.91
N SER A 14 7.96 9.91 -0.15
CA SER A 14 9.23 10.33 0.44
C SER A 14 9.75 9.31 1.45
N ILE A 15 8.89 8.83 2.35
CA ILE A 15 9.24 7.81 3.35
C ILE A 15 9.74 6.54 2.65
N MET A 16 9.05 6.08 1.60
CA MET A 16 9.42 4.85 0.92
C MET A 16 10.68 4.97 0.07
N ILE A 17 10.96 6.13 -0.54
CA ILE A 17 12.25 6.37 -1.20
C ILE A 17 13.38 6.25 -0.17
N ILE A 18 13.26 6.93 0.97
CA ILE A 18 14.27 6.90 2.03
C ILE A 18 14.45 5.48 2.56
N TRP A 19 13.35 4.78 2.83
CA TRP A 19 13.36 3.44 3.38
C TRP A 19 13.99 2.42 2.44
N VAL A 20 13.60 2.44 1.15
CA VAL A 20 14.14 1.49 0.15
C VAL A 20 15.60 1.82 -0.16
N TYR A 21 15.97 3.09 -0.22
CA TYR A 21 17.37 3.50 -0.35
C TYR A 21 18.20 2.99 0.83
N PHE A 22 17.70 3.15 2.06
CA PHE A 22 18.35 2.62 3.25
C PHE A 22 18.53 1.10 3.17
N LEU A 23 17.48 0.35 2.81
CA LEU A 23 17.55 -1.11 2.63
C LEU A 23 18.57 -1.54 1.56
N SER A 24 18.70 -0.76 0.48
CA SER A 24 19.67 -1.05 -0.58
C SER A 24 21.11 -1.05 -0.09
N ALA A 25 21.45 -0.18 0.88
CA ALA A 25 22.77 -0.12 1.48
C ALA A 25 23.13 -1.39 2.27
N PHE A 26 22.16 -2.01 2.96
CA PHE A 26 22.39 -3.26 3.70
C PHE A 26 22.42 -4.48 2.80
N GLY A 27 21.57 -4.52 1.78
CA GLY A 27 21.46 -5.66 0.87
C GLY A 27 22.64 -5.81 -0.08
N LYS A 28 23.56 -4.84 -0.14
CA LYS A 28 24.57 -4.70 -1.22
C LYS A 28 23.92 -4.77 -2.61
N VAL A 29 22.65 -4.39 -2.70
CA VAL A 29 21.86 -4.35 -3.93
C VAL A 29 21.98 -2.93 -4.47
N GLY A 30 22.74 -2.76 -5.54
CA GLY A 30 22.96 -1.46 -6.15
C GLY A 30 24.44 -1.19 -6.40
N GLY A 31 24.79 -1.05 -7.68
CA GLY A 31 26.02 -0.37 -8.09
C GLY A 31 25.76 1.13 -8.22
N SER A 32 26.81 1.92 -8.50
CA SER A 32 26.77 3.36 -8.81
C SER A 32 26.04 3.72 -10.11
N ASP A 33 25.16 2.83 -10.59
CA ASP A 33 24.39 3.00 -11.80
C ASP A 33 23.17 3.89 -11.52
N TYR A 34 23.12 5.04 -12.21
CA TYR A 34 22.00 5.98 -12.17
C TYR A 34 20.63 5.31 -12.41
N SER A 35 20.60 4.18 -13.12
CA SER A 35 19.41 3.36 -13.33
C SER A 35 18.82 2.78 -12.03
N PHE A 36 19.65 2.52 -11.01
CA PHE A 36 19.15 1.98 -9.74
C PHE A 36 18.40 3.03 -8.92
N PHE A 37 18.91 4.26 -8.85
CA PHE A 37 18.22 5.35 -8.16
C PHE A 37 16.86 5.66 -8.79
N GLY A 38 16.76 5.64 -10.13
CA GLY A 38 15.50 5.78 -10.84
C GLY A 38 14.46 4.70 -10.46
N ARG A 39 14.90 3.45 -10.26
CA ARG A 39 14.03 2.36 -9.80
C ARG A 39 13.52 2.58 -8.38
N ILE A 40 14.34 3.12 -7.47
CA ILE A 40 13.92 3.50 -6.12
C ILE A 40 12.83 4.58 -6.15
N ILE A 41 13.00 5.61 -6.99
CA ILE A 41 11.97 6.65 -7.17
C ILE A 41 10.67 6.03 -7.64
N LEU A 42 10.71 5.14 -8.64
CA LEU A 42 9.51 4.44 -9.14
C LEU A 42 8.82 3.61 -8.04
N ILE A 43 9.60 2.91 -7.20
CA ILE A 43 9.04 2.19 -6.04
C ILE A 43 8.34 3.17 -5.10
N GLY A 44 8.96 4.29 -4.75
CA GLY A 44 8.34 5.31 -3.90
C GLY A 44 7.03 5.87 -4.48
N LEU A 45 6.99 6.11 -5.80
CA LEU A 45 5.78 6.56 -6.48
C LEU A 45 4.68 5.50 -6.46
N LEU A 46 5.01 4.21 -6.65
CA LEU A 46 4.06 3.10 -6.56
C LEU A 46 3.43 3.00 -5.17
N PHE A 47 4.24 3.13 -4.12
CA PHE A 47 3.73 3.11 -2.75
C PHE A 47 2.91 4.37 -2.43
N GLY A 48 3.34 5.54 -2.89
CA GLY A 48 2.56 6.79 -2.72
C GLY A 48 1.20 6.71 -3.40
N LEU A 49 1.13 6.17 -4.61
CA LEU A 49 -0.12 5.94 -5.32
C LEU A 49 -1.00 4.93 -4.56
N THR A 50 -0.43 3.80 -4.17
CA THR A 50 -1.17 2.71 -3.52
C THR A 50 -1.69 3.13 -2.15
N PHE A 51 -0.79 3.49 -1.24
CA PHE A 51 -1.16 3.76 0.15
C PHE A 51 -1.61 5.21 0.38
N GLY A 52 -1.02 6.17 -0.34
CA GLY A 52 -1.33 7.59 -0.17
C GLY A 52 -2.57 8.06 -0.92
N VAL A 53 -2.92 7.40 -2.04
CA VAL A 53 -4.08 7.78 -2.85
C VAL A 53 -5.15 6.70 -2.80
N ILE A 54 -4.86 5.49 -3.31
CA ILE A 54 -5.89 4.45 -3.50
C ILE A 54 -6.45 3.99 -2.15
N TYR A 55 -5.60 3.63 -1.19
CA TYR A 55 -6.06 3.17 0.12
C TYR A 55 -6.76 4.27 0.89
N ALA A 56 -6.17 5.47 0.95
CA ALA A 56 -6.79 6.61 1.59
C ALA A 56 -8.17 6.94 1.00
N TYR A 57 -8.33 6.80 -0.32
CA TYR A 57 -9.62 6.91 -0.99
C TYR A 57 -10.58 5.78 -0.60
N LEU A 58 -10.15 4.52 -0.73
CA LEU A 58 -10.97 3.34 -0.45
C LEU A 58 -11.50 3.30 0.99
N TRP A 59 -10.75 3.83 1.94
CA TRP A 59 -11.09 3.78 3.36
C TRP A 59 -11.93 4.97 3.81
N LYS A 60 -11.69 6.18 3.27
CA LYS A 60 -12.33 7.41 3.77
C LYS A 60 -13.40 8.00 2.85
N TYR A 61 -13.35 7.67 1.56
CA TYR A 61 -14.12 8.37 0.54
C TYR A 61 -14.90 7.45 -0.39
N SER A 62 -14.56 6.15 -0.43
CA SER A 62 -15.25 5.19 -1.28
C SER A 62 -16.67 4.92 -0.80
N THR A 63 -17.61 5.01 -1.73
CA THR A 63 -19.01 4.62 -1.54
C THR A 63 -19.29 3.20 -2.02
N PHE A 64 -18.26 2.43 -2.37
CA PHE A 64 -18.44 1.05 -2.82
C PHE A 64 -18.79 0.11 -1.67
N LYS A 65 -19.32 -1.06 -2.02
CA LYS A 65 -19.53 -2.15 -1.07
C LYS A 65 -18.18 -2.59 -0.50
N VAL A 66 -18.17 -2.99 0.77
CA VAL A 66 -16.97 -3.45 1.50
C VAL A 66 -16.21 -4.53 0.72
N ILE A 67 -16.93 -5.48 0.11
CA ILE A 67 -16.32 -6.55 -0.71
C ILE A 67 -15.54 -5.96 -1.90
N THR A 68 -16.08 -4.95 -2.58
CA THR A 68 -15.41 -4.28 -3.70
C THR A 68 -14.15 -3.58 -3.22
N ASN A 69 -14.19 -2.87 -2.09
CA ASN A 69 -13.01 -2.21 -1.52
C ASN A 69 -11.91 -3.24 -1.17
N ILE A 70 -12.27 -4.38 -0.57
CA ILE A 70 -11.34 -5.48 -0.25
C ILE A 70 -10.68 -6.04 -1.53
N ILE A 71 -11.45 -6.26 -2.59
CA ILE A 71 -10.93 -6.79 -3.85
C ILE A 71 -9.94 -5.79 -4.47
N ILE A 72 -10.33 -4.52 -4.59
CA ILE A 72 -9.46 -3.48 -5.18
C ILE A 72 -8.19 -3.32 -4.36
N SER A 73 -8.29 -3.22 -3.02
CA SER A 73 -7.12 -3.06 -2.16
C SER A 73 -6.17 -4.26 -2.30
N SER A 74 -6.71 -5.49 -2.30
CA SER A 74 -5.91 -6.70 -2.42
C SER A 74 -5.16 -6.76 -3.76
N LEU A 75 -5.84 -6.47 -4.87
CA LEU A 75 -5.23 -6.47 -6.20
C LEU A 75 -4.14 -5.41 -6.34
N VAL A 76 -4.44 -4.17 -5.93
CA VAL A 76 -3.48 -3.06 -6.01
C VAL A 76 -2.27 -3.34 -5.13
N ASN A 77 -2.47 -3.89 -3.92
CA ASN A 77 -1.37 -4.21 -3.02
C ASN A 77 -0.48 -5.34 -3.54
N LEU A 78 -1.07 -6.41 -4.07
CA LEU A 78 -0.30 -7.49 -4.70
C LEU A 78 0.51 -6.96 -5.88
N PHE A 79 -0.11 -6.17 -6.75
CA PHE A 79 0.58 -5.56 -7.89
C PHE A 79 1.71 -4.63 -7.44
N CYS A 80 1.45 -3.72 -6.50
CA CYS A 80 2.44 -2.81 -5.94
C CYS A 80 3.61 -3.57 -5.33
N GLY A 81 3.34 -4.59 -4.50
CA GLY A 81 4.36 -5.40 -3.85
C GLY A 81 5.24 -6.15 -4.85
N LEU A 82 4.63 -6.90 -5.77
CA LEU A 82 5.36 -7.69 -6.78
C LEU A 82 6.18 -6.81 -7.71
N LEU A 83 5.60 -5.72 -8.21
CA LEU A 83 6.31 -4.79 -9.09
C LEU A 83 7.44 -4.09 -8.34
N SER A 84 7.25 -3.74 -7.06
CA SER A 84 8.31 -3.11 -6.26
C SER A 84 9.48 -4.06 -6.03
N VAL A 85 9.22 -5.33 -5.72
CA VAL A 85 10.29 -6.34 -5.57
C VAL A 85 11.01 -6.54 -6.90
N TYR A 86 10.29 -6.62 -8.02
CA TYR A 86 10.89 -6.74 -9.35
C TYR A 86 11.80 -5.55 -9.70
N LEU A 87 11.34 -4.32 -9.41
CA LEU A 87 12.12 -3.10 -9.61
C LEU A 87 13.35 -3.06 -8.70
N PHE A 88 13.26 -3.61 -7.49
CA PHE A 88 14.36 -3.66 -6.54
C PHE A 88 15.42 -4.71 -6.94
N SER A 89 15.00 -5.95 -7.20
CA SER A 89 15.88 -7.04 -7.62
C SER A 89 15.11 -8.17 -8.31
N LYS A 90 15.52 -8.53 -9.54
CA LYS A 90 14.97 -9.67 -10.27
C LYS A 90 15.25 -11.00 -9.58
N GLU A 91 16.38 -11.12 -8.88
CA GLU A 91 16.73 -12.32 -8.12
C GLU A 91 15.77 -12.52 -6.94
N MET A 92 15.50 -11.45 -6.18
CA MET A 92 14.51 -11.48 -5.11
C MET A 92 13.11 -11.78 -5.65
N PHE A 93 12.75 -11.21 -6.80
CA PHE A 93 11.48 -11.50 -7.45
C PHE A 93 11.35 -12.99 -7.79
N ASN A 94 12.36 -13.58 -8.42
CA ASN A 94 12.36 -15.00 -8.77
C ASN A 94 12.32 -15.91 -7.53
N PHE A 95 12.91 -15.47 -6.42
CA PHE A 95 12.82 -16.18 -5.15
C PHE A 95 11.40 -16.18 -4.57
N ILE A 96 10.68 -15.05 -4.63
CA ILE A 96 9.32 -14.97 -4.08
C ILE A 96 8.23 -15.52 -5.01
N PHE A 97 8.49 -15.54 -6.33
CA PHE A 97 7.50 -15.90 -7.36
C PHE A 97 6.77 -17.24 -7.11
N PRO A 98 7.43 -18.33 -6.67
CA PRO A 98 6.78 -19.61 -6.38
C PRO A 98 5.72 -19.52 -5.27
N TYR A 99 5.83 -18.53 -4.39
CA TYR A 99 4.98 -18.35 -3.21
C TYR A 99 3.83 -17.36 -3.44
N ILE A 100 3.60 -16.91 -4.68
CA ILE A 100 2.59 -15.89 -5.00
C ILE A 100 1.18 -16.27 -4.52
N TYR A 101 0.80 -17.54 -4.60
CA TYR A 101 -0.50 -18.01 -4.13
C TYR A 101 -0.67 -17.86 -2.61
N ILE A 102 0.38 -18.12 -1.84
CA ILE A 102 0.38 -17.92 -0.39
C ILE A 102 0.26 -16.42 -0.07
N MET A 103 1.00 -15.58 -0.81
CA MET A 103 0.93 -14.12 -0.64
C MET A 103 -0.49 -13.60 -0.94
N VAL A 104 -1.15 -14.10 -1.99
CA VAL A 104 -2.53 -13.74 -2.32
C VAL A 104 -3.48 -14.05 -1.16
N ILE A 105 -3.40 -15.26 -0.60
CA ILE A 105 -4.25 -15.68 0.52
C ILE A 105 -4.01 -14.79 1.74
N ILE A 106 -2.75 -14.56 2.11
CA ILE A 106 -2.40 -13.73 3.27
C ILE A 106 -2.90 -12.30 3.08
N VAL A 107 -2.68 -11.71 1.91
CA VAL A 107 -3.12 -10.35 1.59
C VAL A 107 -4.64 -10.26 1.66
N PHE A 108 -5.37 -11.23 1.11
CA PHE A 108 -6.82 -11.21 1.10
C PHE A 108 -7.41 -11.34 2.52
N ILE A 109 -6.90 -12.29 3.32
CA ILE A 109 -7.31 -12.45 4.72
C ILE A 109 -7.00 -11.18 5.54
N GLY A 110 -5.81 -10.61 5.36
CA GLY A 110 -5.42 -9.37 6.03
C GLY A 110 -6.36 -8.21 5.72
N HIS A 111 -6.79 -8.08 4.46
CA HIS A 111 -7.77 -7.05 4.09
C HIS A 111 -9.15 -7.32 4.66
N ILE A 112 -9.65 -8.56 4.66
CA ILE A 112 -10.92 -8.89 5.31
C ILE A 112 -10.90 -8.44 6.77
N ILE A 113 -9.83 -8.79 7.50
CA ILE A 113 -9.66 -8.42 8.90
C ILE A 113 -9.61 -6.89 9.04
N GLY A 114 -8.78 -6.22 8.25
CA GLY A 114 -8.62 -4.76 8.31
C GLY A 114 -9.93 -4.01 8.06
N PHE A 115 -10.66 -4.37 7.00
CA PHE A 115 -11.95 -3.74 6.67
C PHE A 115 -13.03 -4.07 7.71
N TYR A 116 -13.03 -5.26 8.29
CA TYR A 116 -13.96 -5.61 9.37
C TYR A 116 -13.75 -4.73 10.61
N PHE A 117 -12.50 -4.60 11.06
CA PHE A 117 -12.17 -3.77 12.22
C PHE A 117 -12.43 -2.29 11.95
N TYR A 118 -12.06 -1.80 10.76
CA TYR A 118 -12.28 -0.41 10.37
C TYR A 118 -13.78 -0.06 10.35
N SER A 119 -14.60 -0.88 9.68
CA SER A 119 -16.06 -0.66 9.62
C SER A 119 -16.70 -0.68 11.00
N LYS A 120 -16.24 -1.58 11.89
CA LYS A 120 -16.74 -1.65 13.27
C LYS A 120 -16.40 -0.39 14.08
N HIS A 121 -15.20 0.16 13.88
CA HIS A 121 -14.77 1.38 14.55
C HIS A 121 -15.56 2.59 14.06
N GLU A 122 -15.67 2.76 12.74
CA GLU A 122 -16.40 3.88 12.13
C GLU A 122 -17.88 3.89 12.53
N ASN A 123 -18.55 2.72 12.50
CA ASN A 123 -19.93 2.60 12.97
C ASN A 123 -20.11 3.00 14.43
N LYS A 124 -19.12 2.71 15.28
CA LYS A 124 -19.17 3.11 16.70
C LYS A 124 -19.05 4.62 16.84
N VAL A 125 -18.09 5.25 16.14
CA VAL A 125 -17.90 6.71 16.16
C VAL A 125 -19.17 7.42 15.70
N ILE A 126 -19.76 6.99 14.59
CA ILE A 126 -21.00 7.55 14.06
C ILE A 126 -22.16 7.38 15.06
N SER A 127 -22.28 6.20 15.69
CA SER A 127 -23.31 5.96 16.71
C SER A 127 -23.14 6.85 17.94
N ASP A 128 -21.90 7.07 18.39
CA ASP A 128 -21.60 7.91 19.55
C ASP A 128 -21.88 9.39 19.23
N GLU A 129 -21.54 9.85 18.02
CA GLU A 129 -21.87 11.20 17.53
C GLU A 129 -23.39 11.40 17.45
N LEU A 130 -24.15 10.47 16.86
CA LEU A 130 -25.61 10.54 16.80
C LEU A 130 -26.25 10.58 18.18
N ASN A 131 -25.78 9.74 19.11
CA ASN A 131 -26.28 9.71 20.48
C ASN A 131 -25.91 10.97 21.29
N SER A 132 -24.88 11.72 20.89
CA SER A 132 -24.50 12.97 21.55
C SER A 132 -25.35 14.18 21.14
N VAL A 133 -26.11 14.06 20.05
CA VAL A 133 -26.97 15.12 19.50
C VAL A 133 -28.46 14.89 19.84
N LEU A 134 -28.80 13.72 20.38
CA LEU A 134 -30.13 13.33 20.91
C LEU A 134 -30.22 13.57 22.42
#